data_AF-A0AAE3H4Z1-F1
#
_entry.id   AF-A0AAE3H4Z1-F1
#
_cell.length_a   1.000
_cell.length_b   1.000
_cell.length_c   1.000
_cell.angle_alpha   90.00
_cell.angle_beta   90.00
_cell.angle_gamma   90.00
#
_symmetry.space_group_name_H-M   'P 1'
#
loop_
_entity.id
_entity.type
_entity.pdbx_description
1 polymer ?
#
loop_
_entity_poly.entity_id
_entity_poly.type
_entity_poly.pdbx_seq_one_letter_code
_entity_poly.pdbx_strand_id
1 'polypeptide(L)'
;MSEIKDYSKLSLEELVAEQKKIKKQQMYTAGLIGMLVGVIVYGLVINGFGWLYIGISVFMIYIINSGSKKLKLHQELIKAEISKKSAA
;
A
#
# COMPACT_ATOMS: atom_id res chain seq x y z
N MET A 1 14.20 -10.24 14.36
CA MET A 1 14.92 -10.73 13.16
C MET A 1 13.97 -10.55 11.99
N SER A 2 14.20 -9.59 11.11
CA SER A 2 13.32 -9.30 9.99
C SER A 2 13.45 -10.41 8.96
N GLU A 3 12.36 -11.13 8.71
CA GLU A 3 12.25 -12.16 7.68
C GLU A 3 12.48 -11.50 6.31
N ILE A 4 13.72 -11.51 5.84
CA ILE A 4 14.05 -11.19 4.46
C ILE A 4 13.53 -12.39 3.67
N LYS A 5 12.27 -12.30 3.22
CA LYS A 5 11.70 -13.27 2.27
C LYS A 5 12.65 -13.34 1.08
N ASP A 6 13.34 -14.47 0.96
CA ASP A 6 14.32 -14.73 -0.08
C ASP A 6 13.54 -15.01 -1.38
N TYR A 7 13.14 -13.94 -2.07
CA TYR A 7 12.37 -14.02 -3.32
C TYR A 7 13.13 -14.80 -4.42
N SER A 8 14.46 -14.93 -4.31
CA SER A 8 15.29 -15.80 -5.15
C SER A 8 14.93 -17.29 -5.05
N LYS A 9 14.30 -17.73 -3.95
CA LYS A 9 13.84 -19.11 -3.78
C LYS A 9 12.42 -19.38 -4.26
N LEU A 10 11.63 -18.34 -4.56
CA LEU A 10 10.26 -18.53 -5.06
C LEU A 10 10.26 -18.80 -6.58
N SER A 11 9.37 -19.70 -7.01
CA SER A 11 9.10 -19.93 -8.44
C SER A 11 8.48 -18.68 -9.08
N LEU A 12 8.65 -18.49 -10.39
CA LEU A 12 8.07 -17.38 -11.16
C LEU A 12 6.57 -17.21 -10.89
N GLU A 13 5.84 -18.33 -10.76
CA GLU A 13 4.42 -18.36 -10.47
C GLU A 13 4.08 -17.79 -9.09
N GLU A 14 4.90 -18.10 -8.08
CA GLU A 14 4.74 -17.62 -6.71
C GLU A 14 5.04 -16.11 -6.60
N LEU A 15 6.07 -15.60 -7.31
CA LEU A 15 6.34 -14.15 -7.36
C LEU A 15 5.17 -13.38 -8.02
N VAL A 16 4.59 -13.91 -9.09
CA VAL A 16 3.44 -13.29 -9.77
C VAL A 16 2.19 -13.35 -8.90
N ALA A 17 1.95 -14.46 -8.20
CA ALA A 17 0.84 -14.61 -7.27
C ALA A 17 0.93 -13.63 -6.09
N GLU A 18 2.12 -13.47 -5.50
CA GLU A 18 2.35 -12.53 -4.41
C GLU A 18 2.21 -11.07 -4.87
N GLN A 19 2.70 -10.73 -6.07
CA GLN A 19 2.49 -9.39 -6.64
C GLN A 19 1.00 -9.07 -6.87
N LYS A 20 0.21 -10.04 -7.34
CA LYS A 20 -1.25 -9.91 -7.49
C LYS A 20 -1.94 -9.73 -6.14
N LYS A 21 -1.53 -10.47 -5.11
CA LYS A 21 -2.05 -10.30 -3.73
C LYS A 21 -1.77 -8.91 -3.21
N ILE A 22 -0.54 -8.42 -3.34
CA ILE A 22 -0.15 -7.08 -2.88
C ILE A 22 -0.97 -6.01 -3.62
N LYS A 23 -1.14 -6.12 -4.95
CA LYS A 23 -2.00 -5.19 -5.71
C LYS A 23 -3.46 -5.22 -5.27
N LYS A 24 -4.04 -6.41 -5.08
CA LYS A 24 -5.41 -6.54 -4.56
C LYS A 24 -5.55 -5.88 -3.19
N GLN A 25 -4.60 -6.17 -2.29
CA GLN A 25 -4.59 -5.58 -0.96
C GLN A 25 -4.46 -4.06 -1.01
N GLN A 26 -3.56 -3.52 -1.84
CA GLN A 26 -3.45 -2.08 -2.07
C GLN A 26 -4.77 -1.46 -2.55
N MET A 27 -5.49 -2.13 -3.45
CA MET A 27 -6.79 -1.65 -3.95
C MET A 27 -7.85 -1.64 -2.84
N TYR A 28 -7.92 -2.71 -2.04
CA TYR A 28 -8.79 -2.77 -0.86
C TYR A 28 -8.44 -1.68 0.16
N THR A 29 -7.15 -1.52 0.48
CA THR A 29 -6.66 -0.48 1.39
C THR A 29 -6.97 0.91 0.85
N ALA A 30 -6.80 1.17 -0.45
CA ALA A 30 -7.15 2.44 -1.08
C ALA A 30 -8.66 2.73 -1.00
N GLY A 31 -9.51 1.73 -1.21
CA GLY A 31 -10.96 1.84 -1.03
C GLY A 31 -11.36 2.17 0.40
N LEU A 32 -10.74 1.49 1.39
CA LEU A 32 -10.95 1.75 2.81
C LEU A 32 -10.52 3.16 3.21
N ILE A 33 -9.35 3.61 2.72
CA ILE A 33 -8.86 4.98 2.96
C ILE A 33 -9.83 5.99 2.34
N GLY A 34 -10.30 5.75 1.10
CA GLY A 34 -11.30 6.61 0.45
C GLY A 34 -12.61 6.71 1.23
N MET A 35 -13.11 5.58 1.77
CA MET A 35 -14.28 5.56 2.64
C MET A 35 -14.07 6.37 3.92
N LEU A 36 -12.93 6.21 4.58
CA LEU A 36 -12.57 6.97 5.78
C LEU A 36 -12.51 8.47 5.49
N VAL A 37 -11.87 8.86 4.38
CA VAL A 37 -11.83 10.26 3.92
C VAL A 37 -13.23 10.79 3.65
N GLY A 38 -14.11 9.99 3.03
CA GLY A 38 -15.51 10.36 2.81
C GLY A 38 -16.27 10.63 4.11
N VAL A 39 -16.08 9.78 5.13
CA VAL A 39 -16.68 9.97 6.47
C VAL A 39 -16.13 11.23 7.14
N ILE A 40 -14.84 11.49 7.02
CA ILE A 40 -14.22 12.72 7.52
C ILE A 40 -14.86 13.93 6.86
N VAL A 41 -14.90 13.99 5.52
CA VAL A 41 -15.49 15.11 4.76
C VAL A 41 -16.97 15.29 5.11
N TYR A 42 -17.74 14.21 5.22
CA TYR A 42 -19.14 14.27 5.66
C TYR A 42 -19.23 14.89 7.07
N GLY A 43 -18.43 14.43 8.03
CA GLY A 43 -18.37 14.98 9.38
C GLY A 43 -17.95 16.45 9.46
N LEU A 44 -17.14 16.95 8.51
CA LEU A 44 -16.80 18.37 8.38
C LEU A 44 -17.99 19.20 7.91
N VAL A 45 -18.74 18.72 6.91
CA VAL A 45 -19.92 19.41 6.37
C VAL A 45 -21.01 19.55 7.43
N ILE A 46 -21.15 18.55 8.31
CA ILE A 46 -22.15 18.58 9.40
C ILE A 46 -21.62 19.30 10.65
N ASN A 47 -20.45 19.95 10.56
CA ASN A 47 -19.80 20.73 11.62
C ASN A 47 -19.60 19.96 12.95
N GLY A 48 -19.55 18.62 12.89
CA GLY A 48 -19.39 17.73 14.05
C GLY A 48 -17.95 17.32 14.31
N PHE A 49 -17.07 17.43 13.31
CA PHE A 49 -15.66 17.05 13.38
C PHE A 49 -14.77 18.29 13.27
N GLY A 50 -14.30 18.80 14.41
CA GLY A 50 -13.46 20.01 14.46
C GLY A 50 -12.09 19.88 13.78
N TRP A 51 -11.39 21.02 13.66
CA TRP A 51 -10.06 21.18 13.02
C TRP A 51 -9.01 20.11 13.37
N LEU A 52 -9.09 19.54 14.57
CA LEU A 52 -8.22 18.46 15.03
C LEU A 52 -8.34 17.20 14.16
N TYR A 53 -9.55 16.83 13.73
CA TYR A 53 -9.77 15.67 12.89
C TYR A 53 -9.26 15.87 11.47
N ILE A 54 -9.34 17.10 10.94
CA ILE A 54 -8.74 17.46 9.65
C ILE A 54 -7.21 17.28 9.74
N GLY A 55 -6.59 17.82 10.79
CA GLY A 55 -5.15 17.72 11.00
C GLY A 55 -4.67 16.27 11.11
N ILE A 56 -5.36 15.44 11.90
CA ILE A 56 -5.04 14.01 12.04
C ILE A 56 -5.20 13.26 10.71
N SER A 57 -6.22 13.58 9.93
CA SER A 57 -6.48 12.92 8.64
C SER A 57 -5.40 13.22 7.61
N VAL A 58 -4.98 14.49 7.50
CA VAL A 58 -3.87 14.90 6.63
C VAL A 58 -2.56 14.28 7.08
N PHE A 59 -2.32 14.25 8.40
CA PHE A 59 -1.12 13.62 8.97
C PHE A 59 -1.08 12.11 8.71
N MET A 60 -2.21 11.42 8.81
CA MET A 60 -2.33 10.00 8.50
C MET A 60 -1.98 9.71 7.03
N ILE A 61 -2.50 10.52 6.09
CA ILE A 61 -2.18 10.39 4.66
C ILE A 61 -0.67 10.59 4.43
N TYR A 62 -0.06 11.55 5.12
CA TYR A 62 1.38 11.82 5.01
C TYR A 62 2.25 10.65 5.49
N ILE A 63 1.88 10.01 6.61
CA ILE A 63 2.56 8.80 7.11
C ILE A 63 2.39 7.63 6.13
N ILE A 64 1.18 7.42 5.59
CA ILE A 64 0.92 6.36 4.62
C ILE A 64 1.74 6.57 3.33
N ASN A 65 1.87 7.81 2.87
CA ASN A 65 2.68 8.13 1.70
C ASN A 65 4.18 7.84 1.94
N SER A 66 4.66 8.03 3.16
CA SER A 66 6.05 7.70 3.52
C SER A 66 6.29 6.19 3.58
N GLY A 67 5.35 5.41 4.13
CA GLY A 67 5.39 3.93 4.10
C GLY A 67 5.29 3.36 2.68
N SER A 68 4.58 4.04 1.79
CA SER A 68 4.40 3.63 0.39
C SER A 68 5.71 3.58 -0.40
N LYS A 69 6.76 4.34 0.00
CA LYS A 69 8.09 4.26 -0.64
C LYS A 69 8.74 2.89 -0.47
N LYS A 70 8.62 2.27 0.72
CA LYS A 70 9.13 0.91 0.96
C LYS A 70 8.33 -0.14 0.19
N LEU A 71 7.02 0.05 0.08
CA LEU A 71 6.14 -0.84 -0.67
C LEU A 71 6.43 -0.79 -2.18
N LYS A 72 6.74 0.40 -2.71
CA LYS A 72 7.20 0.58 -4.09
C LYS A 72 8.54 -0.11 -4.35
N LEU A 73 9.51 0.04 -3.44
CA LEU A 73 10.79 -0.67 -3.53
C LEU A 73 10.60 -2.20 -3.54
N HIS A 74 9.71 -2.73 -2.70
CA HIS A 74 9.37 -4.16 -2.69
C HIS A 74 8.76 -4.63 -4.01
N GLN A 75 7.84 -3.83 -4.59
CA GLN A 75 7.26 -4.16 -5.90
C GLN A 75 8.29 -4.12 -7.03
N GLU A 76 9.21 -3.16 -6.99
CA GLU A 76 10.26 -3.01 -7.99
C GLU A 76 11.25 -4.19 -7.95
N LEU A 77 11.66 -4.62 -6.76
CA LEU A 77 12.51 -5.80 -6.57
C LEU A 77 11.86 -7.08 -7.09
N ILE A 78 10.60 -7.33 -6.73
CA ILE A 78 9.83 -8.50 -7.21
C ILE A 78 9.69 -8.45 -8.73
N LYS A 79 9.44 -7.27 -9.31
CA LYS A 79 9.29 -7.10 -10.76
C LYS A 79 10.62 -7.29 -11.51
N ALA A 80 11.73 -6.83 -10.93
CA ALA A 80 13.07 -7.01 -11.48
C ALA A 80 13.47 -8.50 -11.50
N GLU A 81 13.21 -9.24 -10.42
CA GLU A 81 13.44 -10.69 -10.35
C GLU A 81 12.59 -11.47 -11.37
N ILE A 82 11.28 -11.16 -11.49
CA ILE A 82 10.41 -11.76 -12.51
C ILE A 82 10.96 -11.51 -13.93
N SER A 83 11.37 -10.27 -14.23
CA SER A 83 11.90 -9.92 -15.56
C SER A 83 13.22 -10.63 -15.87
N LYS A 84 14.09 -10.76 -14.87
CA LYS A 84 15.39 -11.42 -15.01
C LYS A 84 15.24 -12.93 -15.23
N LYS A 85 14.29 -13.56 -14.56
CA LYS A 85 14.00 -15.00 -14.65
C LYS A 85 13.13 -15.39 -15.85
N SER A 86 12.39 -14.43 -16.42
CA SER A 86 11.62 -14.58 -17.67
C SER A 86 12.45 -14.36 -18.93
N ALA A 87 13.63 -13.74 -18.81
CA ALA A 87 14.54 -13.43 -19.93
C ALA A 87 15.76 -14.37 -20.01
N ALA A 88 15.89 -15.31 -19.08
CA ALA A 88 16.90 -16.37 -19.04
C ALA A 88 16.24 -17.72 -19.36
#